data_AF-A0A6B2CVG7-F1
#
_entry.id   AF-A0A6B2CVG7-F1
#
_cell.length_a   1.000
_cell.length_b   1.000
_cell.length_c   1.000
_cell.angle_alpha   90.00
_cell.angle_beta   90.00
_cell.angle_gamma   90.00
#
_symmetry.space_group_name_H-M   'P 1'
#
loop_
_entity.id
_entity.type
_entity.pdbx_description
1 polymer ?
#
loop_
_entity_poly.entity_id
_entity_poly.type
_entity_poly.pdbx_seq_one_letter_code
_entity_poly.pdbx_strand_id
1 'polypeptide(L)'
;MIVEVFFRNFYRNYAKFDVDAVERREFAFQPFGGGMVRHKAFKTLEELRRFVTEKAPRHIYHSAAYYERPGEEDMERKGWLGADLIFDIDGDHIDTEACRESKLVSLRCLEDAKEEANKLIDVLERELGLKPRRVVFSGNRGF
;
A
#
# COMPACT_ATOMS: atom_id res chain seq x y z
N MET A 1 -9.61 -12.46 18.26
CA MET A 1 -8.92 -11.53 19.19
C MET A 1 -9.63 -10.17 19.16
N ILE A 2 -9.68 -9.38 20.24
CA ILE A 2 -10.50 -8.12 20.25
C ILE A 2 -10.10 -7.14 19.13
N VAL A 3 -8.80 -7.07 18.81
CA VAL A 3 -8.26 -6.23 17.73
C VAL A 3 -8.82 -6.62 16.36
N GLU A 4 -8.97 -7.91 16.08
CA GLU A 4 -9.52 -8.40 14.81
C GLU A 4 -11.00 -7.98 14.65
N VAL A 5 -11.75 -7.89 15.75
CA VAL A 5 -13.14 -7.40 15.72
C VAL A 5 -13.17 -5.92 15.33
N PHE A 6 -12.24 -5.11 15.84
CA PHE A 6 -12.12 -3.70 15.43
C PHE A 6 -11.76 -3.56 13.95
N PHE A 7 -10.79 -4.35 13.45
CA PHE A 7 -10.45 -4.37 12.03
C PHE A 7 -11.64 -4.77 11.16
N ARG A 8 -12.39 -5.79 11.57
CA ARG A 8 -13.59 -6.22 10.87
C ARG A 8 -14.66 -5.13 10.81
N ASN A 9 -14.87 -4.42 11.92
CA ASN A 9 -15.80 -3.28 11.96
C ASN A 9 -15.32 -2.14 11.08
N PHE A 10 -14.01 -1.83 11.12
CA PHE A 10 -13.39 -0.84 10.25
C PHE A 10 -13.60 -1.15 8.77
N TYR A 11 -13.30 -2.38 8.34
CA TYR A 11 -13.49 -2.79 6.94
C TYR A 11 -14.95 -2.74 6.50
N ARG A 12 -15.88 -3.09 7.40
CA ARG A 12 -17.31 -3.07 7.09
C ARG A 12 -17.88 -1.66 6.93
N ASN A 13 -17.47 -0.74 7.78
CA ASN A 13 -18.19 0.53 7.97
C ASN A 13 -17.41 1.77 7.52
N TYR A 14 -16.08 1.71 7.51
CA TYR A 14 -15.24 2.91 7.38
C TYR A 14 -14.17 2.82 6.29
N ALA A 15 -13.72 1.62 5.93
CA ALA A 15 -12.66 1.45 4.94
C ALA A 15 -13.09 1.95 3.55
N LYS A 16 -12.25 2.81 2.97
CA LYS A 16 -12.39 3.29 1.60
C LYS A 16 -11.30 2.68 0.75
N PHE A 17 -11.70 1.82 -0.19
CA PHE A 17 -10.79 1.26 -1.19
C PHE A 17 -10.87 2.11 -2.45
N ASP A 18 -9.71 2.64 -2.85
CA ASP A 18 -9.52 3.36 -4.10
C ASP A 18 -8.36 2.71 -4.86
N VAL A 19 -8.66 1.66 -5.62
CA VAL A 19 -7.67 0.86 -6.35
C VAL A 19 -8.04 0.88 -7.82
N ASP A 20 -7.10 1.37 -8.65
CA ASP A 20 -7.27 1.41 -10.10
C ASP A 20 -7.07 0.01 -10.71
N ALA A 21 -7.89 -0.34 -11.71
CA ALA A 21 -7.84 -1.61 -12.45
C ALA A 21 -7.70 -2.85 -11.53
N VAL A 22 -8.59 -2.96 -10.55
CA VAL A 22 -8.63 -4.05 -9.55
C VAL A 22 -8.49 -5.43 -10.19
N GLU A 23 -9.16 -5.63 -11.33
CA GLU A 23 -9.18 -6.88 -12.08
C GLU A 23 -7.83 -7.29 -12.67
N ARG A 24 -6.87 -6.38 -12.72
CA ARG A 24 -5.51 -6.59 -13.24
C ARG A 24 -4.44 -6.63 -12.15
N ARG A 25 -4.80 -6.47 -10.88
CA ARG A 25 -3.83 -6.44 -9.78
C ARG A 25 -3.79 -7.74 -8.99
N GLU A 26 -2.59 -8.18 -8.62
CA GLU A 26 -2.42 -9.18 -7.57
C GLU A 26 -2.64 -8.50 -6.22
N PHE A 27 -3.36 -9.17 -5.32
CA PHE A 27 -3.52 -8.78 -3.94
C PHE A 27 -2.80 -9.77 -3.03
N ALA A 28 -2.21 -9.22 -1.96
CA ALA A 28 -1.61 -9.98 -0.89
C ALA A 28 -2.17 -9.53 0.47
N PHE A 29 -2.31 -10.48 1.38
CA PHE A 29 -2.92 -10.26 2.68
C PHE A 29 -2.10 -10.91 3.77
N GLN A 30 -1.90 -10.22 4.88
CA GLN A 30 -1.31 -10.80 6.08
C GLN A 30 -2.38 -10.95 7.16
N PRO A 31 -2.77 -12.18 7.52
CA PRO A 31 -3.66 -12.44 8.66
C PRO A 31 -3.00 -12.11 10.00
N PHE A 32 -3.81 -11.99 11.06
CA PHE A 32 -3.30 -11.84 12.43
C PHE A 32 -2.53 -13.07 12.93
N GLY A 33 -2.79 -14.25 12.38
CA GLY A 33 -2.05 -15.49 12.67
C GLY A 33 -0.66 -15.56 12.03
N GLY A 34 -0.24 -14.54 11.29
CA GLY A 34 1.02 -14.52 10.56
C GLY A 34 0.93 -15.12 9.16
N GLY A 35 2.09 -15.27 8.52
CA GLY A 35 2.20 -15.67 7.12
C GLY A 35 1.80 -14.58 6.13
N MET A 36 1.81 -14.92 4.85
CA MET A 36 1.35 -14.07 3.75
C MET A 36 0.52 -14.91 2.80
N VAL A 37 -0.68 -14.42 2.47
CA VAL A 37 -1.55 -15.02 1.45
C VAL A 37 -1.41 -14.18 0.18
N ARG A 38 -0.84 -14.77 -0.87
CA ARG A 38 -0.58 -14.11 -2.16
C ARG A 38 -1.45 -14.68 -3.28
N HIS A 39 -1.22 -14.20 -4.51
CA HIS A 39 -1.90 -14.69 -5.72
C HIS A 39 -3.43 -14.57 -5.64
N LYS A 40 -3.94 -13.55 -4.94
CA LYS A 40 -5.36 -13.23 -4.94
C LYS A 40 -5.66 -12.21 -6.02
N ALA A 41 -6.81 -12.37 -6.65
CA ALA A 41 -7.32 -11.45 -7.65
C ALA A 41 -8.82 -11.28 -7.42
N PHE A 42 -9.32 -10.09 -7.72
CA PHE A 42 -10.73 -9.74 -7.59
C PHE A 42 -11.15 -9.05 -8.88
N LYS A 43 -12.37 -9.28 -9.36
CA LYS A 43 -12.87 -8.62 -10.57
C LYS A 43 -13.38 -7.22 -10.28
N THR A 44 -13.77 -6.95 -9.04
CA THR A 44 -14.37 -5.67 -8.64
C THR A 44 -13.92 -5.25 -7.23
N LEU A 45 -14.02 -3.95 -6.94
CA LEU A 45 -13.81 -3.42 -5.58
C LEU A 45 -14.78 -4.04 -4.57
N GLU A 46 -15.98 -4.43 -4.99
CA GLU A 46 -16.99 -5.01 -4.11
C GLU A 46 -16.62 -6.43 -3.67
N GLU A 47 -16.05 -7.23 -4.57
CA GLU A 47 -15.49 -8.55 -4.22
C GLU A 47 -14.35 -8.41 -3.22
N LEU A 48 -13.44 -7.45 -3.42
CA LEU A 48 -12.37 -7.14 -2.49
C LEU A 48 -12.94 -6.74 -1.11
N ARG A 49 -13.91 -5.82 -1.07
CA ARG A 49 -14.57 -5.35 0.17
C ARG A 49 -15.22 -6.48 0.94
N ARG A 50 -15.91 -7.39 0.26
CA ARG A 50 -16.49 -8.58 0.87
C ARG A 50 -15.42 -9.47 1.49
N PHE A 51 -14.35 -9.74 0.74
CA PHE A 51 -13.24 -10.56 1.19
C PHE A 51 -12.57 -10.01 2.45
N VAL A 52 -12.19 -8.72 2.46
CA VAL A 52 -11.51 -8.10 3.61
C VAL A 52 -12.41 -7.94 4.82
N THR A 53 -13.72 -7.77 4.61
CA THR A 53 -14.71 -7.76 5.71
C THR A 53 -14.89 -9.14 6.33
N GLU A 54 -14.83 -10.20 5.53
CA GLU A 54 -14.94 -11.58 6.02
C GLU A 54 -13.66 -12.02 6.73
N LYS A 55 -12.49 -11.81 6.10
CA LYS A 55 -11.20 -12.29 6.57
C LYS A 55 -10.53 -11.39 7.60
N ALA A 56 -10.89 -10.12 7.66
CA ALA A 56 -10.32 -9.11 8.55
C ALA A 56 -8.77 -9.18 8.67
N PRO A 57 -8.04 -9.08 7.54
CA PRO A 57 -6.59 -9.19 7.54
C PRO A 57 -5.95 -8.04 8.34
N ARG A 58 -4.73 -8.26 8.84
CA ARG A 58 -3.94 -7.23 9.53
C ARG A 58 -3.32 -6.24 8.55
N HIS A 59 -2.85 -6.73 7.40
CA HIS A 59 -2.34 -5.90 6.31
C HIS A 59 -2.93 -6.34 4.97
N ILE A 60 -3.09 -5.35 4.08
CA ILE A 60 -3.58 -5.53 2.71
C ILE A 60 -2.59 -4.84 1.79
N TYR A 61 -2.21 -5.52 0.73
CA TYR A 61 -1.33 -5.00 -0.31
C TYR A 61 -1.92 -5.31 -1.67
N HIS A 62 -1.57 -4.51 -2.68
CA HIS A 62 -1.73 -4.87 -4.08
C HIS A 62 -0.44 -4.63 -4.84
N SER A 63 -0.26 -5.32 -5.96
CA SER A 63 0.90 -5.13 -6.83
C SER A 63 0.91 -3.72 -7.43
N ALA A 64 2.12 -3.16 -7.60
CA ALA A 64 2.37 -2.03 -8.49
C ALA A 64 2.14 -2.44 -9.95
N ALA A 65 2.45 -3.69 -10.27
CA ALA A 65 2.28 -4.26 -11.60
C ALA A 65 0.82 -4.60 -11.92
N TYR A 66 0.53 -4.58 -13.22
CA TYR A 66 -0.71 -5.07 -13.83
C TYR A 66 -0.44 -6.38 -14.58
N TYR A 67 -1.39 -7.29 -14.52
CA TYR A 67 -1.29 -8.62 -15.11
C TYR A 67 -2.56 -8.99 -15.87
N GLU A 68 -2.43 -9.85 -16.89
CA GLU A 68 -3.59 -10.51 -17.51
C GLU A 68 -4.24 -11.51 -16.56
N ARG A 69 -3.42 -12.24 -15.80
CA ARG A 69 -3.83 -13.29 -14.86
C ARG A 69 -3.22 -13.03 -13.48
N PRO A 70 -3.69 -12.01 -12.73
CA PRO A 70 -3.07 -11.61 -11.46
C PRO A 70 -3.07 -12.69 -10.38
N GLY A 71 -4.04 -13.61 -10.40
CA GLY A 71 -4.16 -14.72 -9.46
C GLY A 71 -3.35 -15.97 -9.82
N GLU A 72 -2.61 -15.96 -10.93
CA GLU A 72 -1.71 -17.06 -11.28
C GLU A 72 -0.53 -17.13 -10.30
N GLU A 73 -0.06 -18.34 -10.00
CA GLU A 73 1.06 -18.58 -9.08
C GLU A 73 2.40 -18.43 -9.81
N ASP A 74 2.46 -18.95 -11.03
CA ASP A 74 3.63 -18.86 -11.89
C ASP A 74 3.77 -17.44 -12.48
N MET A 75 4.88 -16.77 -12.16
CA MET A 75 5.15 -15.39 -12.60
C MET A 75 5.20 -15.24 -14.11
N GLU A 76 5.77 -16.20 -14.85
CA GLU A 76 5.86 -16.14 -16.30
C GLU A 76 4.46 -16.23 -16.93
N ARG A 77 3.56 -16.95 -16.26
CA ARG A 77 2.18 -17.14 -16.72
C ARG A 77 1.23 -16.02 -16.30
N LYS A 78 1.64 -15.08 -15.44
CA LYS A 78 0.77 -13.94 -15.07
C LYS A 78 0.47 -13.03 -16.26
N GLY A 79 1.36 -12.96 -17.26
CA GLY A 79 1.25 -12.03 -18.38
C GLY A 79 1.35 -10.58 -17.92
N TRP A 80 2.57 -10.10 -17.65
CA TRP A 80 2.82 -8.74 -17.19
C TRP A 80 2.44 -7.70 -18.25
N LEU A 81 1.71 -6.65 -17.84
CA LEU A 81 1.17 -5.62 -18.73
C LEU A 81 1.81 -4.25 -18.53
N GLY A 82 2.51 -4.03 -17.41
CA GLY A 82 3.01 -2.73 -16.99
C GLY A 82 3.07 -2.62 -15.48
N ALA A 83 3.55 -1.49 -14.98
CA ALA A 83 3.52 -1.18 -13.56
C ALA A 83 3.42 0.32 -13.31
N ASP A 84 2.85 0.67 -12.16
CA ASP A 84 2.94 2.02 -11.60
C ASP A 84 4.40 2.35 -11.25
N LEU A 85 4.79 3.60 -11.46
CA LEU A 85 6.00 4.16 -10.88
C LEU A 85 5.70 4.59 -9.44
N ILE A 86 6.30 3.91 -8.48
CA ILE A 86 6.09 4.13 -7.05
C ILE A 86 7.42 4.53 -6.40
N PHE A 87 7.34 5.50 -5.50
CA PHE A 87 8.41 5.88 -4.58
C PHE A 87 7.91 5.66 -3.16
N ASP A 88 8.80 5.28 -2.25
CA ASP A 88 8.51 5.06 -0.84
C ASP A 88 9.49 5.90 -0.02
N ILE A 89 8.96 6.86 0.74
CA ILE A 89 9.75 7.70 1.65
C ILE A 89 9.61 7.12 3.05
N ASP A 90 10.56 6.28 3.43
CA ASP A 90 10.59 5.63 4.73
C ASP A 90 11.38 6.46 5.76
N GLY A 91 10.69 6.94 6.80
CA GLY A 91 11.29 7.76 7.86
C GLY A 91 12.49 7.10 8.55
N ASP A 92 12.57 5.77 8.60
CA ASP A 92 13.73 5.06 9.16
C ASP A 92 15.04 5.34 8.40
N HIS A 93 14.95 5.74 7.13
CA HIS A 93 16.08 6.00 6.25
C HIS A 93 16.38 7.49 6.10
N ILE A 94 15.64 8.36 6.79
CA ILE A 94 15.85 9.79 6.76
C ILE A 94 16.91 10.16 7.79
N ASP A 95 17.98 10.77 7.31
CA ASP A 95 19.16 11.06 8.13
C ASP A 95 19.02 12.37 8.93
N THR A 96 18.00 12.45 9.78
CA THR A 96 17.74 13.58 10.68
C THR A 96 17.74 13.14 12.14
N GLU A 97 18.02 14.08 13.05
CA GLU A 97 17.96 13.81 14.50
C GLU A 97 16.59 13.28 14.93
N ALA A 98 15.50 13.80 14.33
CA ALA A 98 14.14 13.40 14.66
C ALA A 98 13.80 11.95 14.24
N CYS A 99 14.46 11.43 13.19
CA CYS A 99 14.23 10.10 12.65
C CYS A 99 15.21 9.04 13.18
N ARG A 100 16.44 9.42 13.56
CA ARG A 100 17.49 8.47 14.01
C ARG A 100 17.20 7.74 15.32
N GLU A 101 16.43 8.32 16.24
CA GLU A 101 16.43 7.87 17.65
C GLU A 101 15.13 7.24 18.18
N SER A 102 14.27 6.64 17.35
CA SER A 102 13.06 6.05 17.91
C SER A 102 12.52 4.81 17.21
N LYS A 103 12.22 3.77 18.02
CA LYS A 103 11.41 2.61 17.60
C LYS A 103 10.00 3.00 17.16
N LEU A 104 9.54 4.18 17.57
CA LEU A 104 8.25 4.77 17.24
C LEU A 104 8.49 6.09 16.50
N VAL A 105 7.92 6.26 15.32
CA VAL A 105 8.10 7.51 14.59
C VAL A 105 7.52 8.70 15.35
N SER A 106 8.35 9.73 15.47
CA SER A 106 7.95 11.01 16.07
C SER A 106 7.17 11.86 15.06
N LEU A 107 6.33 12.78 15.54
CA LEU A 107 5.66 13.75 14.66
C LEU A 107 6.66 14.55 13.82
N ARG A 108 7.81 14.88 14.41
CA ARG A 108 8.91 15.58 13.71
C ARG A 108 9.50 14.73 12.59
N CYS A 109 9.71 13.43 12.81
CA CYS A 109 10.17 12.56 11.74
C CYS A 109 9.15 12.42 10.60
N LEU A 110 7.84 12.44 10.89
CA LEU A 110 6.82 12.51 9.85
C LEU A 110 6.84 13.84 9.08
N GLU A 111 7.13 14.94 9.77
CA GLU A 111 7.33 16.25 9.12
C GLU A 111 8.53 16.21 8.19
N ASP A 112 9.66 15.67 8.64
CA ASP A 112 10.86 15.48 7.80
C ASP A 112 10.56 14.57 6.59
N ALA A 113 9.87 13.45 6.79
CA ALA A 113 9.45 12.56 5.70
C ALA A 113 8.52 13.25 4.69
N LYS A 114 7.64 14.12 5.16
CA LYS A 114 6.78 14.91 4.30
C LYS A 114 7.59 15.94 3.50
N GLU A 115 8.62 16.54 4.09
CA GLU A 115 9.51 17.45 3.37
C GLU A 115 10.27 16.73 2.26
N GLU A 116 10.80 15.54 2.51
CA GLU A 116 11.44 14.71 1.47
C GLU A 116 10.45 14.31 0.37
N ALA A 117 9.21 13.95 0.73
CA ALA A 117 8.16 13.69 -0.25
C ALA A 117 7.86 14.93 -1.12
N ASN A 118 7.83 16.14 -0.55
CA ASN A 118 7.62 17.37 -1.32
C ASN A 118 8.79 17.66 -2.29
N LYS A 119 10.03 17.40 -1.89
CA LYS A 119 11.20 17.54 -2.77
C LYS A 119 11.10 16.59 -3.95
N LEU A 120 10.72 15.33 -3.70
CA LEU A 120 10.50 14.35 -4.75
C LEU A 120 9.40 14.79 -5.72
N ILE A 121 8.27 15.28 -5.21
CA ILE A 121 7.18 15.82 -6.06
C ILE A 121 7.71 16.95 -6.95
N ASP A 122 8.52 17.86 -6.40
CA ASP A 122 9.11 18.96 -7.17
C ASP A 122 9.98 18.47 -8.32
N VAL A 123 10.85 17.48 -8.07
CA VAL A 123 11.70 16.86 -9.08
C VAL A 123 10.86 16.15 -10.14
N LEU A 124 9.86 15.37 -9.73
CA LEU A 124 8.96 14.67 -10.65
C LEU A 124 8.26 15.65 -11.59
N GLU A 125 7.73 16.75 -11.07
CA GLU A 125 6.98 17.71 -11.87
C GLU A 125 7.87 18.60 -12.73
N ARG A 126 8.96 19.15 -12.16
CA ARG A 126 9.76 20.19 -12.82
C ARG A 126 10.84 19.62 -13.71
N GLU A 127 11.47 18.50 -13.33
CA GLU A 127 12.58 17.94 -14.08
C GLU A 127 12.13 16.80 -15.00
N LEU A 128 11.17 15.99 -14.56
CA LEU A 128 10.71 14.81 -15.31
C LEU A 128 9.38 15.03 -16.03
N GLY A 129 8.68 16.15 -15.77
CA GLY A 129 7.39 16.44 -16.38
C GLY A 129 6.28 15.47 -15.97
N LEU A 130 6.47 14.73 -14.87
CA LEU A 130 5.54 13.74 -14.33
C LEU A 130 4.72 14.37 -13.20
N LYS A 131 3.40 14.22 -13.24
CA LYS A 131 2.53 14.64 -12.14
C LYS A 131 2.16 13.43 -11.28
N PRO A 132 2.48 13.43 -9.97
CA PRO A 132 2.06 12.36 -9.08
C PRO A 132 0.54 12.21 -9.09
N ARG A 133 0.05 11.00 -9.39
CA ARG A 133 -1.39 10.71 -9.37
C ARG A 133 -1.92 10.68 -7.94
N ARG A 134 -1.13 10.18 -7.00
CA ARG A 134 -1.48 10.01 -5.58
C ARG A 134 -0.24 10.19 -4.72
N VAL A 135 -0.45 10.79 -3.55
CA VAL A 135 0.49 10.80 -2.42
C VAL A 135 -0.30 10.26 -1.24
N VAL A 136 0.23 9.22 -0.59
CA VAL A 136 -0.47 8.52 0.50
C VAL A 136 0.39 8.60 1.75
N PHE A 137 -0.24 8.57 2.92
CA PHE A 137 0.49 8.24 4.14
C PHE A 137 0.54 6.73 4.24
N SER A 138 1.71 6.14 4.49
CA SER A 138 1.90 4.68 4.56
C SER A 138 1.11 4.01 5.70
N GLY A 139 0.56 4.82 6.61
CA GLY A 139 -0.19 4.37 7.78
C GLY A 139 0.69 4.15 9.01
N ASN A 140 1.98 4.44 8.92
CA ASN A 140 2.91 4.29 10.05
C ASN A 140 3.99 5.37 10.09
N ARG A 141 4.89 5.42 9.10
CA ARG A 141 6.22 6.07 9.25
C ARG A 141 6.70 6.88 8.06
N GLY A 142 5.89 6.98 7.02
CA GLY A 142 6.36 7.48 5.73
C GLY A 142 5.23 7.76 4.75
N PHE A 143 5.61 8.04 3.50
CA PHE A 143 4.71 8.41 2.41
C PHE A 143 4.96 7.58 1.16
#